data_AF-A0A660SEM4-F1
#
_entry.id   AF-A0A660SEM4-F1
#
_cell.length_a   1.000
_cell.length_b   1.000
_cell.length_c   1.000
_cell.angle_alpha   90.00
_cell.angle_beta   90.00
_cell.angle_gamma   90.00
#
_symmetry.space_group_name_H-M   'P 1'
#
loop_
_entity.id
_entity.type
_entity.pdbx_description
1 polymer ?
#
loop_
_entity_poly.entity_id
_entity_poly.type
_entity_poly.pdbx_seq_one_letter_code
_entity_poly.pdbx_strand_id
1 'polypeptide(L)'
;PAARKRKTQVETRQQIITENRLDKWIDRKMDVLVEEPVEGEELALGRLVIHAPEVDGSVVLHVKDARTGDVFKSLIDGRSGIDLQAEPLGSQEARR
;
A
#
# COMPACT_ATOMS: atom_id res chain seq x y z
N PRO A 1 -28.43 3.41 -18.63
CA PRO A 1 -28.18 4.79 -19.14
C PRO A 1 -26.76 4.96 -19.69
N ALA A 2 -26.57 5.79 -20.73
CA ALA A 2 -25.27 5.99 -21.39
C ALA A 2 -24.15 6.49 -20.44
N ALA A 3 -24.49 7.25 -19.40
CA ALA A 3 -23.53 7.73 -18.40
C ALA A 3 -22.84 6.59 -17.65
N ARG A 4 -23.57 5.55 -17.22
CA ARG A 4 -22.98 4.38 -16.54
C ARG A 4 -22.02 3.61 -17.45
N LYS A 5 -22.38 3.44 -18.73
CA LYS A 5 -21.52 2.78 -19.72
C LYS A 5 -20.19 3.54 -19.91
N ARG A 6 -20.25 4.87 -20.00
CA ARG A 6 -19.04 5.71 -20.10
C ARG A 6 -18.18 5.63 -18.85
N LYS A 7 -18.79 5.68 -17.65
CA LYS A 7 -18.08 5.54 -16.38
C LYS A 7 -17.25 4.25 -16.36
N THR A 8 -17.90 3.10 -16.61
CA THR A 8 -17.21 1.80 -16.65
C THR A 8 -16.08 1.76 -17.67
N GLN A 9 -16.31 2.28 -18.89
CA GLN A 9 -15.25 2.31 -19.92
C GLN A 9 -14.03 3.15 -19.50
N VAL A 10 -14.25 4.27 -18.81
CA VAL A 10 -13.17 5.12 -18.28
C VAL A 10 -12.44 4.41 -17.14
N GLU A 11 -13.18 3.86 -16.18
CA GLU A 11 -12.60 3.15 -15.02
C GLU A 11 -11.76 1.95 -15.46
N THR A 12 -12.24 1.12 -16.38
CA THR A 12 -11.49 -0.03 -16.91
C THR A 12 -10.17 0.39 -17.55
N ARG A 13 -10.16 1.51 -18.29
CA ARG A 13 -8.92 2.03 -18.90
C ARG A 13 -7.99 2.63 -17.85
N GLN A 14 -8.55 3.35 -16.89
CA GLN A 14 -7.78 3.99 -15.83
C GLN A 14 -7.14 2.98 -14.89
N GLN A 15 -7.82 1.86 -14.60
CA GLN A 15 -7.30 0.78 -13.77
C GLN A 15 -5.91 0.34 -14.25
N ILE A 16 -5.77 0.01 -15.53
CA ILE A 16 -4.50 -0.42 -16.13
C ILE A 16 -3.42 0.66 -16.00
N ILE A 17 -3.79 1.93 -16.15
CA ILE A 17 -2.84 3.05 -16.00
C ILE A 17 -2.37 3.16 -14.54
N THR A 18 -3.29 3.09 -13.60
CA THR A 18 -3.00 3.15 -12.16
C THR A 18 -2.11 1.99 -11.74
N GLU A 19 -2.43 0.76 -12.15
CA GLU A 19 -1.64 -0.43 -11.85
C GLU A 19 -0.20 -0.31 -12.39
N ASN A 20 -0.03 0.07 -13.66
CA ASN A 20 1.29 0.29 -14.27
C ASN A 20 2.08 1.44 -13.61
N ARG A 21 1.40 2.42 -13.02
CA ARG A 21 2.05 3.50 -12.27
C ARG A 21 2.52 3.02 -10.91
N LEU A 22 1.72 2.20 -10.25
CA LEU A 22 2.06 1.60 -8.95
C LEU A 22 3.20 0.58 -9.08
N ASP A 23 3.25 -0.19 -10.17
CA ASP A 23 4.33 -1.16 -10.44
C ASP A 23 5.73 -0.52 -10.46
N LYS A 24 5.83 0.80 -10.70
CA LYS A 24 7.12 1.52 -10.67
C LYS A 24 7.72 1.64 -9.27
N TRP A 25 6.92 1.39 -8.24
CA TRP A 25 7.35 1.41 -6.84
C TRP A 25 7.84 0.05 -6.36
N ILE A 26 7.56 -1.03 -7.09
CA ILE A 26 8.16 -2.35 -6.81
C ILE A 26 9.69 -2.22 -6.90
N ASP A 27 10.39 -2.95 -6.02
CA ASP A 27 11.83 -2.91 -5.77
C ASP A 27 12.35 -1.60 -5.14
N ARG A 28 11.47 -0.68 -4.73
CA ARG A 28 11.87 0.54 -4.02
C ARG A 28 11.89 0.33 -2.52
N LYS A 29 12.87 0.97 -1.87
CA LYS A 29 12.98 1.04 -0.41
C LYS A 29 12.29 2.31 0.06
N MET A 30 11.17 2.18 0.75
CA MET A 30 10.33 3.30 1.16
C MET A 30 9.92 3.18 2.62
N ASP A 31 9.63 4.31 3.25
CA ASP A 31 9.09 4.32 4.60
C ASP A 31 7.57 4.07 4.53
N VAL A 32 7.11 3.08 5.29
CA VAL A 32 5.71 2.73 5.48
C VAL A 32 5.27 3.22 6.85
N LEU A 33 4.28 4.10 6.89
CA LEU A 33 3.61 4.52 8.11
C LEU A 33 2.49 3.53 8.43
N VAL A 34 2.55 2.89 9.58
CA VAL A 34 1.51 1.96 10.06
C VAL A 34 0.29 2.76 10.52
N GLU A 35 -0.87 2.39 9.99
CA GLU A 35 -2.16 2.99 10.37
C GLU A 35 -2.99 2.02 11.21
N GLU A 36 -3.00 0.73 10.84
CA GLU A 36 -3.82 -0.28 11.52
C GLU A 36 -3.09 -1.64 11.54
N PRO A 37 -2.61 -2.11 12.71
CA PRO A 37 -2.18 -3.50 12.88
C PRO A 37 -3.37 -4.45 12.73
N VAL A 38 -3.18 -5.57 12.02
CA VAL A 38 -4.24 -6.56 11.82
C VAL A 38 -4.28 -7.51 13.01
N GLU A 39 -5.40 -7.54 13.74
CA GLU A 39 -5.53 -8.37 14.94
C GLU A 39 -5.42 -9.87 14.61
N GLY A 40 -4.49 -10.56 15.28
CA GLY A 40 -4.28 -12.00 15.11
C GLY A 40 -3.43 -12.38 13.90
N GLU A 41 -2.90 -11.41 13.15
CA GLU A 41 -2.05 -11.65 11.98
C GLU A 41 -0.70 -10.93 12.11
N GLU A 42 0.32 -11.45 11.44
CA GLU A 42 1.65 -10.81 11.33
C GLU A 42 1.64 -9.77 10.19
N LEU A 43 0.62 -8.93 10.18
CA LEU A 43 0.35 -7.93 9.15
C LEU A 43 -0.05 -6.59 9.79
N ALA A 44 0.27 -5.51 9.08
CA ALA A 44 -0.28 -4.20 9.34
C ALA A 44 -0.67 -3.51 8.04
N LEU A 45 -1.75 -2.73 8.07
CA LEU A 45 -2.10 -1.79 7.02
C LEU A 45 -1.40 -0.46 7.29
N GLY A 46 -0.89 0.13 6.22
CA GLY A 46 -0.22 1.42 6.28
C GLY A 46 -0.26 2.14 4.96
N ARG A 47 0.54 3.21 4.86
CA ARG A 47 0.64 4.01 3.65
C ARG A 47 2.05 4.52 3.38
N LEU A 48 2.29 4.84 2.11
CA LEU A 48 3.48 5.53 1.65
C LEU A 48 3.21 7.03 1.54
N VAL A 49 4.28 7.81 1.36
CA VAL A 49 4.19 9.25 1.06
C VAL A 49 3.38 9.59 -0.20
N ILE A 50 3.19 8.62 -1.10
CA ILE A 50 2.46 8.78 -2.36
C ILE A 50 0.94 8.56 -2.22
N HIS A 51 0.47 8.11 -1.05
CA HIS A 51 -0.94 7.85 -0.78
C HIS A 51 -1.54 8.95 0.10
N ALA A 52 -2.69 9.45 -0.30
CA ALA A 52 -3.57 10.22 0.57
C ALA A 52 -4.29 9.28 1.57
N PRO A 53 -4.46 9.71 2.83
CA PRO A 53 -5.25 8.96 3.82
C PRO A 53 -6.67 8.65 3.33
N GLU A 54 -7.17 7.44 3.64
CA GLU A 54 -8.52 6.88 3.39
C GLU A 54 -9.05 6.84 1.94
N VAL A 55 -8.49 7.63 1.03
CA VAL A 55 -9.00 7.83 -0.33
C VAL A 55 -8.22 7.00 -1.34
N ASP A 56 -6.90 6.84 -1.13
CA ASP A 56 -6.04 6.03 -2.00
C ASP A 56 -5.91 4.59 -1.48
N GLY A 57 -5.18 3.76 -2.23
CA GLY A 57 -4.84 2.40 -1.81
C GLY A 57 -3.92 2.37 -0.58
N SER A 58 -3.81 1.17 0.00
CA SER A 58 -3.03 0.90 1.20
C SER A 58 -1.73 0.14 0.89
N VAL A 59 -0.89 0.00 1.90
CA VAL A 59 0.25 -0.92 1.92
C VAL A 59 -0.04 -2.02 2.92
N VAL A 60 0.03 -3.27 2.47
CA VAL A 60 0.04 -4.44 3.33
C VAL A 60 1.49 -4.71 3.73
N LEU A 61 1.82 -4.41 4.99
CA LEU A 61 3.15 -4.59 5.57
C LEU A 61 3.20 -5.91 6.34
N HIS A 62 4.14 -6.78 5.99
CA HIS A 62 4.39 -8.05 6.67
C HIS A 62 5.29 -7.82 7.89
N VAL A 63 4.71 -7.60 9.06
CA VAL A 63 5.42 -7.15 10.28
C VAL A 63 4.76 -7.72 11.54
N LYS A 64 5.57 -8.04 12.55
CA LYS A 64 5.08 -8.47 13.87
C LYS A 64 5.03 -7.30 14.83
N ASP A 65 4.05 -7.32 15.74
CA ASP A 65 3.95 -6.42 16.90
C ASP A 65 3.99 -4.91 16.56
N ALA A 66 3.60 -4.54 15.34
CA ALA A 66 3.53 -3.14 14.91
C ALA A 66 2.42 -2.38 15.65
N ARG A 67 2.60 -1.08 15.81
CA ARG A 67 1.61 -0.17 16.39
C ARG A 67 1.28 0.94 15.41
N THR A 68 0.05 1.45 15.48
CA THR A 68 -0.34 2.66 14.76
C THR A 68 0.64 3.80 15.05
N GLY A 69 1.12 4.46 14.00
CA GLY A 69 2.11 5.52 14.06
C GLY A 69 3.57 5.06 13.93
N ASP A 70 3.84 3.76 14.01
CA ASP A 70 5.18 3.23 13.75
C ASP A 70 5.57 3.44 12.28
N VAL A 71 6.85 3.72 12.04
CA VAL A 71 7.41 3.84 10.68
C VAL A 71 8.46 2.77 10.44
N PHE A 72 8.25 1.96 9.40
CA PHE A 72 9.18 0.94 8.96
C PHE A 72 9.80 1.31 7.63
N LYS A 73 11.13 1.24 7.53
CA LYS A 73 11.79 1.30 6.23
C LYS A 73 11.65 -0.08 5.59
N SER A 74 10.95 -0.17 4.47
CA SER A 74 10.52 -1.44 3.88
C SER A 74 10.87 -1.51 2.39
N LEU A 75 11.00 -2.73 1.87
CA LEU A 75 11.04 -2.99 0.43
C LEU A 75 9.60 -3.17 -0.05
N ILE A 76 9.21 -2.42 -1.08
CA ILE A 76 7.97 -2.72 -1.80
C ILE A 76 8.27 -3.85 -2.78
N ASP A 77 7.64 -5.00 -2.58
CA ASP A 77 7.95 -6.23 -3.31
C ASP A 77 6.80 -6.75 -4.17
N GLY A 78 5.62 -6.15 -4.06
CA GLY A 78 4.45 -6.56 -4.81
C GLY A 78 3.32 -5.54 -4.86
N ARG A 79 2.27 -5.90 -5.60
CA ARG A 79 1.01 -5.16 -5.72
C ARG A 79 -0.15 -6.12 -5.89
N SER A 80 -1.26 -5.85 -5.21
CA SER A 80 -2.55 -6.51 -5.41
C SER A 80 -3.59 -5.45 -5.79
N GLY A 81 -3.94 -5.35 -7.07
CA GLY A 81 -4.84 -4.29 -7.54
C GLY A 81 -4.23 -2.90 -7.33
N ILE A 82 -4.82 -2.09 -6.44
CA ILE A 82 -4.32 -0.75 -6.09
C ILE A 82 -3.50 -0.71 -4.80
N ASP A 83 -3.42 -1.83 -4.08
CA ASP A 83 -2.68 -1.94 -2.83
C ASP A 83 -1.26 -2.46 -3.08
N LEU A 84 -0.28 -1.92 -2.36
CA LEU A 84 1.11 -2.38 -2.42
C LEU A 84 1.40 -3.39 -1.31
N GLN A 85 2.39 -4.23 -1.51
CA GLN A 85 2.92 -5.17 -0.51
C GLN A 85 4.33 -4.74 -0.11
N ALA A 86 4.67 -4.94 1.16
CA ALA A 86 5.96 -4.54 1.68
C ALA A 86 6.49 -5.46 2.79
N GLU A 87 7.82 -5.57 2.81
CA GLU A 87 8.60 -6.30 3.81
C GLU A 87 9.59 -5.34 4.51
N PRO A 88 9.61 -5.25 5.86
CA PRO A 88 10.57 -4.43 6.60
C PRO A 88 12.04 -4.77 6.26
N LEU A 89 12.86 -3.74 6.07
CA LEU A 89 14.29 -3.89 5.83
C LEU A 89 15.05 -3.93 7.16
N GLY A 90 15.38 -5.15 7.62
CA GLY A 90 16.26 -5.36 8.78
C GLY A 90 15.49 -5.64 10.06
N SER A 91 15.81 -4.92 11.14
CA SER A 91 15.17 -5.12 12.45
C SER A 91 13.67 -4.82 12.38
N GLN A 92 12.86 -5.67 12.99
CA GLN A 92 11.41 -5.49 13.19
C GLN A 92 11.10 -4.40 14.24
N GLU A 93 12.02 -3.45 14.43
CA GLU A 93 11.87 -2.34 15.36
C GLU A 93 11.53 -1.07 14.59
N ALA A 94 10.39 -0.47 14.96
CA ALA A 94 9.90 0.76 14.37
C ALA A 94 10.80 1.96 14.66
N ARG A 95 10.87 2.89 13.71
CA ARG A 95 11.40 4.24 13.93
C ARG A 95 10.25 5.10 14.43
N ARG A 96 10.49 5.84 15.52
CA ARG A 96 9.53 6.76 16.13
C ARG A 96 9.96 8.21 15.93
#